data_AF-A0A524MWR2-F1
#
_entry.id   AF-A0A524MWR2-F1
#
_cell.length_a   1.000
_cell.length_b   1.000
_cell.length_c   1.000
_cell.angle_alpha   90.00
_cell.angle_beta   90.00
_cell.angle_gamma   90.00
#
_symmetry.space_group_name_H-M   'P 1'
#
loop_
_entity.id
_entity.type
_entity.pdbx_description
1 polymer ?
#
loop_
_entity_poly.entity_id
_entity_poly.type
_entity_poly.pdbx_seq_one_letter_code
_entity_poly.pdbx_strand_id
1 'polypeptide(L)'
;MVGDLDELARLTDANLAGSWANIGGHAGEVGGSPECPFVATGLPAAFFNGVFATGPVDDPDQLIADATAFMAERGGPWLLWVREGVDDALLDAGRRSGLTDAGGPPAMALPAIPEDPPVPDGLETTIVRDAGELEVARDLAARG
;
A
#
# COMPACT_ATOMS: atom_id res chain seq x y z
N MET A 1 -9.03 -26.58 -1.04
CA MET A 1 -10.09 -25.66 -1.47
C MET A 1 -9.42 -24.43 -2.03
N VAL A 2 -9.72 -24.05 -3.27
CA VAL A 2 -9.33 -22.73 -3.76
C VAL A 2 -10.24 -21.75 -3.01
N GLY A 3 -9.69 -20.93 -2.12
CA GLY A 3 -10.43 -19.85 -1.49
C GLY A 3 -10.96 -18.90 -2.55
N ASP A 4 -12.10 -18.27 -2.28
CA ASP A 4 -12.72 -17.28 -3.17
C ASP A 4 -11.69 -16.19 -3.54
N LEU A 5 -11.32 -16.14 -4.82
CA LEU A 5 -10.29 -15.23 -5.33
C LEU A 5 -10.74 -13.78 -5.27
N ASP A 6 -12.05 -13.53 -5.37
CA ASP A 6 -12.60 -12.18 -5.29
C ASP A 6 -12.51 -11.65 -3.85
N GLU A 7 -12.82 -12.51 -2.88
CA GLU A 7 -12.61 -12.20 -1.47
C GLU A 7 -11.13 -11.99 -1.16
N LEU A 8 -10.24 -12.82 -1.72
CA LEU A 8 -8.80 -12.65 -1.54
C LEU A 8 -8.29 -11.32 -2.13
N ALA A 9 -8.81 -10.91 -3.29
CA ALA A 9 -8.48 -9.62 -3.89
C ALA A 9 -8.95 -8.46 -2.98
N ARG A 10 -10.18 -8.53 -2.48
CA ARG A 10 -10.73 -7.52 -1.54
C ARG A 10 -9.93 -7.43 -0.25
N LEU A 11 -9.52 -8.57 0.31
CA LEU A 11 -8.65 -8.62 1.49
C LEU A 11 -7.25 -8.06 1.22
N THR A 12 -6.76 -8.21 -0.01
CA THR A 12 -5.47 -7.65 -0.44
C THR A 12 -5.54 -6.12 -0.49
N ASP A 13 -6.62 -5.56 -1.04
CA ASP A 13 -6.83 -4.10 -1.07
C ASP A 13 -6.89 -3.54 0.36
N ALA A 14 -7.65 -4.20 1.25
CA ALA A 14 -7.76 -3.82 2.65
C ALA A 14 -6.43 -3.94 3.41
N ASN A 15 -5.64 -4.99 3.11
CA ASN A 15 -4.32 -5.17 3.70
C ASN A 15 -3.38 -4.02 3.29
N LEU A 16 -3.33 -3.69 2.00
CA LEU A 16 -2.51 -2.60 1.50
C LEU A 16 -2.88 -1.25 2.15
N ALA A 17 -4.17 -0.92 2.14
CA ALA A 17 -4.68 0.31 2.75
C ALA A 17 -4.37 0.37 4.26
N GLY A 18 -4.61 -0.73 4.97
CA GLY A 18 -4.34 -0.82 6.41
C GLY A 18 -2.86 -0.72 6.74
N SER A 19 -1.97 -1.33 5.95
CA SER A 19 -0.52 -1.24 6.13
C SER A 19 -0.02 0.19 5.97
N TRP A 20 -0.46 0.92 4.95
CA TRP A 20 -0.05 2.32 4.77
C TRP A 20 -0.65 3.24 5.83
N ALA A 21 -1.93 3.07 6.18
CA ALA A 21 -2.56 3.82 7.26
C ALA A 21 -1.81 3.62 8.59
N ASN A 22 -1.37 2.39 8.88
CA ASN A 22 -0.57 2.10 10.06
C ASN A 22 0.80 2.79 10.03
N ILE A 23 1.48 2.81 8.87
CA ILE A 23 2.76 3.54 8.72
C ILE A 23 2.53 5.04 8.94
N GLY A 24 1.52 5.62 8.28
CA GLY A 24 1.15 7.02 8.43
C GLY A 24 0.81 7.38 9.88
N GLY A 25 0.08 6.54 10.59
CA GLY A 25 -0.27 6.77 11.99
C GLY A 25 0.93 6.83 12.95
N HIS A 26 2.08 6.23 12.58
CA HIS A 26 3.28 6.22 13.41
C HIS A 26 4.35 7.23 12.96
N ALA A 27 4.45 7.50 11.66
CA ALA A 27 5.57 8.23 11.08
C ALA A 27 5.15 9.27 10.02
N GLY A 28 3.87 9.62 9.94
CA GLY A 28 3.33 10.57 8.97
C GLY A 28 1.96 11.11 9.38
N GLU A 29 1.09 11.29 8.39
CA GLU A 29 -0.26 11.79 8.57
C GLU A 29 -1.28 10.93 7.82
N VAL A 30 -2.47 10.79 8.41
CA VAL A 30 -3.58 10.03 7.85
C VAL A 30 -4.85 10.89 7.85
N GLY A 31 -5.52 10.93 6.70
CA GLY A 31 -6.84 11.53 6.50
C GLY A 31 -7.80 10.57 5.79
N GLY A 32 -8.89 11.09 5.24
CA GLY A 32 -9.89 10.28 4.52
C GLY A 32 -10.76 9.43 5.45
N SER A 33 -11.22 8.28 4.95
CA SER A 33 -12.02 7.31 5.72
C SER A 33 -11.23 6.00 5.93
N PRO A 34 -11.66 5.12 6.85
CA PRO A 34 -11.05 3.80 7.00
C PRO A 34 -11.03 2.95 5.72
N GLU A 35 -12.03 3.12 4.86
CA GLU A 35 -12.19 2.40 3.58
C GLU A 35 -11.41 3.05 2.42
N CYS A 36 -11.01 4.31 2.58
CA CYS A 36 -10.19 5.06 1.63
C CYS A 36 -9.24 6.02 2.35
N PRO A 37 -8.19 5.51 3.04
CA PRO A 37 -7.30 6.36 3.81
C PRO A 37 -6.40 7.18 2.87
N PHE A 38 -6.15 8.43 3.26
CA PHE A 38 -5.16 9.29 2.63
C PHE A 38 -3.92 9.28 3.51
N VAL A 39 -2.78 8.87 2.98
CA VAL A 39 -1.56 8.65 3.76
C VAL A 39 -0.43 9.46 3.17
N ALA A 40 0.18 10.31 3.99
CA ALA A 40 1.38 11.04 3.65
C ALA A 40 2.47 10.70 4.69
N THR A 41 3.52 10.03 4.25
CA THR A 41 4.64 9.63 5.13
C THR A 41 5.73 10.69 5.24
N GLY A 42 5.66 11.74 4.42
CA GLY A 42 6.70 12.77 4.32
C GLY A 42 7.93 12.34 3.52
N LEU A 43 7.97 11.09 3.02
CA LEU A 43 9.04 10.62 2.15
C LEU A 43 8.86 11.21 0.73
N PRO A 44 9.96 11.63 0.07
CA PRO A 44 9.91 12.28 -1.24
C PRO A 44 9.75 11.27 -2.40
N ALA A 45 8.90 10.27 -2.23
CA ALA A 45 8.64 9.23 -3.23
C ALA A 45 7.16 8.85 -3.23
N ALA A 46 6.52 8.94 -4.40
CA ALA A 46 5.07 8.79 -4.57
C ALA A 46 4.54 7.46 -4.04
N PHE A 47 5.35 6.40 -4.13
CA PHE A 47 5.01 5.08 -3.63
C PHE A 47 4.64 5.06 -2.13
N PHE A 48 5.25 5.93 -1.33
CA PHE A 48 5.01 6.00 0.11
C PHE A 48 3.92 7.00 0.51
N ASN A 49 3.28 7.69 -0.44
CA ASN A 49 2.19 8.62 -0.18
C ASN A 49 1.03 8.28 -1.09
N GLY A 50 -0.18 8.12 -0.56
CA GLY A 50 -1.28 7.79 -1.45
C GLY A 50 -2.66 7.79 -0.84
N VAL A 51 -3.61 7.58 -1.73
CA VAL A 51 -5.03 7.41 -1.46
C VAL A 51 -5.35 5.97 -1.80
N PHE A 52 -5.91 5.20 -0.87
CA PHE A 52 -6.04 3.75 -1.01
C PHE A 52 -7.51 3.34 -1.04
N ALA A 53 -8.14 3.31 -2.21
CA ALA A 53 -9.54 2.91 -2.30
C ALA A 53 -9.65 1.38 -2.23
N THR A 54 -10.42 0.89 -1.25
CA THR A 54 -10.64 -0.56 -1.05
C THR A 54 -11.90 -1.10 -1.76
N GLY A 55 -12.63 -0.21 -2.45
CA GLY A 55 -13.89 -0.50 -3.13
C GLY A 55 -14.42 0.73 -3.87
N PRO A 56 -15.62 0.62 -4.49
CA PRO A 56 -16.28 1.75 -5.13
C PRO A 56 -16.57 2.89 -4.14
N VAL A 57 -16.50 4.13 -4.62
CA VAL A 57 -16.77 5.34 -3.83
C VAL A 57 -18.00 6.08 -4.35
N ASP A 58 -18.76 6.70 -3.44
CA ASP A 58 -20.04 7.33 -3.80
C ASP A 58 -19.87 8.63 -4.61
N ASP A 59 -18.87 9.44 -4.28
CA ASP A 59 -18.56 10.71 -4.96
C ASP A 59 -17.08 10.78 -5.36
N PRO A 60 -16.73 10.23 -6.53
CA PRO A 60 -15.36 10.23 -7.03
C PRO A 60 -14.72 11.61 -7.17
N ASP A 61 -15.47 12.60 -7.67
CA ASP A 61 -14.92 13.94 -7.92
C ASP A 61 -14.62 14.66 -6.60
N GLN A 62 -15.50 14.55 -5.61
CA GLN A 62 -15.27 15.11 -4.28
C GLN A 62 -14.09 14.42 -3.58
N LEU A 63 -13.98 13.10 -3.67
CA LEU A 63 -12.88 12.36 -3.05
C LEU A 63 -11.52 12.79 -3.63
N ILE A 64 -11.43 12.95 -4.95
CA ILE A 64 -10.22 13.44 -5.60
C ILE A 64 -9.87 14.87 -5.17
N ALA A 65 -10.88 15.74 -5.02
CA ALA A 65 -10.67 17.09 -4.51
C ALA A 65 -10.12 17.08 -3.07
N ASP A 66 -10.72 16.28 -2.18
CA ASP A 66 -10.30 16.16 -0.79
C ASP A 66 -8.88 15.57 -0.65
N ALA A 67 -8.61 14.51 -1.41
CA ALA A 67 -7.27 13.91 -1.50
C ALA A 67 -6.22 14.91 -1.99
N THR A 68 -6.55 15.67 -3.03
CA THR A 68 -5.64 16.68 -3.59
C THR A 68 -5.36 17.77 -2.56
N ALA A 69 -6.38 18.27 -1.85
CA ALA A 69 -6.20 19.24 -0.78
C ALA A 69 -5.33 18.69 0.35
N PHE A 70 -5.59 17.47 0.80
CA PHE A 70 -4.79 16.80 1.82
C PHE A 70 -3.31 16.66 1.40
N MET A 71 -3.04 16.22 0.18
CA MET A 71 -1.66 16.02 -0.30
C MET A 71 -0.95 17.36 -0.57
N ALA A 72 -1.67 18.38 -1.03
CA ALA A 72 -1.10 19.70 -1.33
C ALA A 72 -0.53 20.38 -0.08
N GLU A 73 -1.19 20.28 1.08
CA GLU A 73 -0.70 20.82 2.35
C GLU A 73 0.63 20.19 2.78
N ARG A 74 0.87 18.94 2.40
CA ARG A 74 1.98 18.12 2.88
C ARG A 74 3.18 18.13 1.94
N GLY A 75 2.97 18.55 0.69
CA GLY A 75 4.04 18.81 -0.26
C GLY A 75 4.82 17.55 -0.61
N GLY A 76 4.31 16.77 -1.56
CA GLY A 76 5.01 15.59 -2.07
C GLY A 76 4.26 14.93 -3.21
N PRO A 77 4.96 14.09 -3.99
CA PRO A 77 4.30 13.25 -4.98
C PRO A 77 3.49 12.16 -4.25
N TRP A 78 2.36 11.76 -4.84
CA TRP A 78 1.47 10.74 -4.29
C TRP A 78 0.82 9.93 -5.40
N LEU A 79 0.24 8.78 -5.03
CA LEU A 79 -0.49 7.88 -5.94
C LEU A 79 -1.92 7.64 -5.46
N LEU A 80 -2.84 7.55 -6.40
CA LEU A 80 -4.15 6.97 -6.18
C LEU A 80 -4.06 5.47 -6.46
N TRP A 81 -4.27 4.66 -5.44
CA TRP A 81 -4.28 3.20 -5.55
C TRP A 81 -5.71 2.70 -5.62
N VAL A 82 -6.07 2.17 -6.79
CA VAL A 82 -7.34 1.52 -7.09
C VAL A 82 -7.02 0.26 -7.88
N ARG A 83 -7.59 -0.87 -7.50
CA ARG A 83 -7.46 -2.10 -8.29
C ARG A 83 -8.31 -1.98 -9.56
N GLU A 84 -7.76 -2.47 -10.66
CA GLU A 84 -8.45 -2.45 -11.96
C GLU A 84 -9.81 -3.14 -11.88
N GLY A 85 -10.83 -2.52 -12.48
CA GLY A 85 -12.21 -3.02 -12.50
C GLY A 85 -12.99 -2.85 -11.20
N VAL A 86 -12.41 -2.24 -10.16
CA VAL A 86 -13.12 -1.95 -8.91
C VAL A 86 -13.93 -0.67 -9.00
N ASP A 87 -13.34 0.41 -9.53
CA ASP A 87 -14.01 1.71 -9.63
C ASP A 87 -13.48 2.53 -10.82
N ASP A 88 -14.07 2.29 -11.98
CA ASP A 88 -13.73 3.04 -13.21
C ASP A 88 -14.10 4.52 -13.09
N ALA A 89 -15.14 4.86 -12.32
CA ALA A 89 -15.58 6.25 -12.15
C ALA A 89 -14.53 7.06 -11.36
N LEU A 90 -13.92 6.44 -10.34
CA LEU A 90 -12.80 7.01 -9.59
C LEU A 90 -11.53 7.16 -10.42
N LEU A 91 -11.19 6.16 -11.24
CA LEU A 91 -10.07 6.27 -12.18
C LEU A 91 -10.28 7.44 -13.16
N ASP A 92 -11.48 7.57 -13.72
CA ASP A 92 -11.80 8.65 -14.63
C ASP A 92 -11.83 10.02 -13.95
N ALA A 93 -12.30 10.11 -12.71
CA ALA A 93 -12.22 11.34 -11.90
C ALA A 93 -10.77 11.77 -11.68
N GLY A 94 -9.91 10.81 -11.31
CA GLY A 94 -8.47 11.02 -11.20
C GLY A 94 -7.87 11.61 -12.49
N ARG A 95 -8.17 11.01 -13.64
CA ARG A 95 -7.70 11.51 -14.95
C ARG A 95 -8.20 12.91 -15.27
N ARG A 96 -9.48 13.21 -15.00
CA ARG A 96 -10.05 14.57 -15.19
C ARG A 96 -9.36 15.61 -14.32
N SER A 97 -8.89 15.22 -13.13
CA SER A 97 -8.14 16.10 -12.23
C SER A 97 -6.64 16.24 -12.58
N GLY A 98 -6.16 15.50 -13.58
CA GLY A 98 -4.78 15.55 -14.06
C GLY A 98 -3.86 14.45 -13.53
N LEU A 99 -4.38 13.45 -12.81
CA LEU A 99 -3.61 12.24 -12.52
C LEU A 99 -3.34 11.46 -13.82
N THR A 100 -2.24 10.72 -13.82
CA THR A 100 -1.81 9.88 -14.95
C THR A 100 -1.62 8.45 -14.49
N ASP A 101 -1.88 7.49 -15.38
CA ASP A 101 -1.77 6.08 -15.05
C ASP A 101 -0.29 5.71 -14.80
N ALA A 102 -0.01 5.14 -13.62
CA ALA A 102 1.33 4.74 -13.19
C ALA A 102 1.44 3.21 -12.94
N GLY A 103 0.41 2.45 -13.30
CA GLY A 103 0.26 1.03 -12.98
C GLY A 103 -0.70 0.77 -11.81
N GLY A 104 -1.01 -0.52 -11.59
CA GLY A 104 -1.88 -0.94 -10.49
C GLY A 104 -1.13 -1.12 -9.16
N PRO A 105 -1.86 -1.29 -8.04
CA PRO A 105 -1.27 -1.51 -6.74
C PRO A 105 -0.34 -2.73 -6.72
N PRO A 106 0.80 -2.65 -6.00
CA PRO A 106 1.67 -3.81 -5.81
C PRO A 106 0.95 -4.84 -4.94
N ALA A 107 0.43 -5.89 -5.57
CA ALA A 107 -0.36 -6.91 -4.89
C ALA A 107 0.12 -8.32 -5.28
N MET A 108 0.39 -9.14 -4.27
CA MET A 108 0.57 -10.57 -4.42
C MET A 108 -0.24 -11.25 -3.33
N ALA A 109 -1.13 -12.14 -3.72
CA ALA A 109 -1.97 -12.87 -2.79
C ALA A 109 -1.81 -14.37 -3.00
N LEU A 110 -1.76 -15.10 -1.89
CA LEU A 110 -1.73 -16.56 -1.89
C LEU A 110 -3.05 -17.07 -1.30
N PRO A 111 -3.76 -17.98 -1.99
CA PRO A 111 -4.98 -18.56 -1.45
C PRO A 111 -4.73 -19.45 -0.22
N ALA A 112 -3.49 -19.92 -0.05
CA ALA A 112 -3.00 -20.60 1.14
C ALA A 112 -1.49 -20.38 1.26
N ILE A 113 -1.00 -20.26 2.50
CA ILE A 113 0.43 -20.29 2.79
C ILE A 113 0.88 -21.75 2.62
N PRO A 114 1.84 -22.06 1.71
CA PRO A 114 2.35 -23.41 1.56
C PRO A 114 3.13 -23.85 2.80
N GLU A 115 3.34 -25.15 2.97
CA GLU A 115 4.31 -25.64 3.95
C GLU A 115 5.72 -25.15 3.59
N ASP A 116 6.51 -24.85 4.61
CA ASP A 116 7.88 -24.40 4.41
C ASP A 116 8.71 -25.50 3.72
N PRO A 117 9.46 -25.18 2.66
CA PRO A 117 10.39 -26.13 2.07
C PRO A 117 11.51 -26.47 3.07
N PRO A 118 12.16 -27.64 2.94
CA PRO A 118 13.31 -27.97 3.76
C PRO A 118 14.41 -26.92 3.58
N VAL A 119 14.99 -26.48 4.69
CA VAL A 119 16.10 -25.52 4.69
C VAL A 119 17.32 -26.18 4.03
N PRO A 120 17.95 -25.55 3.02
CA PRO A 120 19.16 -26.08 2.38
C PRO A 120 20.29 -26.33 3.38
N ASP A 121 21.12 -27.34 3.10
CA ASP A 121 22.28 -27.67 3.94
C ASP A 121 23.20 -26.45 4.13
N GLY A 122 23.48 -26.11 5.39
CA GLY A 122 24.33 -24.98 5.76
C GLY A 122 23.66 -23.61 5.70
N LEU A 123 22.36 -23.52 5.39
CA LEU A 123 21.59 -22.28 5.53
C LEU A 123 20.98 -22.20 6.94
N GLU A 124 21.22 -21.08 7.62
CA GLU A 124 20.58 -20.75 8.90
C GLU A 124 19.76 -19.47 8.75
N THR A 125 18.54 -19.46 9.31
CA THR A 125 17.66 -18.29 9.36
C THR A 125 17.45 -17.86 10.80
N THR A 126 17.68 -16.59 11.10
CA THR A 126 17.46 -15.99 12.42
C THR A 126 16.50 -14.81 12.32
N ILE A 127 15.62 -14.70 13.31
CA ILE A 127 14.71 -13.56 13.45
C ILE A 127 15.47 -12.43 14.16
N VAL A 128 15.47 -11.23 13.59
CA VAL A 128 15.98 -10.02 14.25
C VAL A 128 14.99 -9.60 15.34
N ARG A 129 15.45 -9.54 16.58
CA ARG A 129 14.64 -9.22 17.76
C ARG A 129 14.98 -7.89 18.41
N ASP A 130 16.16 -7.35 18.14
CA ASP A 130 16.61 -6.09 18.71
C ASP A 130 17.48 -5.25 17.75
N ALA A 131 17.84 -4.06 18.22
CA ALA A 131 18.63 -3.11 17.45
C ALA A 131 20.05 -3.60 17.15
N GLY A 132 20.66 -4.40 18.04
CA GLY A 132 21.99 -4.94 17.82
C GLY A 132 21.99 -5.98 16.68
N GLU A 133 20.98 -6.86 16.69
CA GLU A 133 20.77 -7.84 15.61
C GLU A 133 20.41 -7.14 14.27
N LEU A 134 19.70 -6.02 14.31
CA LEU A 134 19.39 -5.22 13.12
C LEU A 134 20.65 -4.63 12.47
N GLU A 135 21.60 -4.14 13.26
CA GLU A 135 22.88 -3.63 12.74
C GLU A 135 23.68 -4.73 12.03
N VAL A 136 23.72 -5.94 12.59
CA VAL A 136 24.35 -7.10 11.95
C VAL A 136 23.66 -7.43 10.61
N ALA A 137 22.33 -7.42 10.58
CA ALA A 137 21.57 -7.67 9.34
C ALA A 137 21.85 -6.61 8.26
N ARG A 138 21.98 -5.33 8.64
CA ARG A 138 22.31 -4.22 7.73
C ARG A 138 23.70 -4.39 7.11
N ASP A 139 24.71 -4.73 7.91
CA ASP A 139 26.08 -4.96 7.43
C ASP A 139 26.14 -6.13 6.44
N LEU A 140 25.40 -7.22 6.70
CA LEU A 140 25.30 -8.34 5.77
C LEU A 140 24.64 -7.94 4.44
N ALA A 141 23.54 -7.17 4.49
CA ALA A 141 22.82 -6.74 3.29
C ALA A 141 23.64 -5.78 2.41
N ALA A 142 24.50 -4.96 3.00
CA ALA A 142 25.36 -4.03 2.26
C ALA A 142 26.53 -4.70 1.52
N ARG A 143 26.77 -6.00 1.75
CA ARG A 143 27.86 -6.77 1.13
C ARG A 143 27.44 -7.57 -0.11
N GLY A 144 26.14 -7.64 -0.40
CA GLY A 144 25.58 -8.25 -1.61
C GLY A 144 25.41 -7.23 -2.73
#